data_AF-A0A0F9ISH2-F1
#
_entry.id   AF-A0A0F9ISH2-F1
#
_cell.length_a   1.000
_cell.length_b   1.000
_cell.length_c   1.000
_cell.angle_alpha   90.00
_cell.angle_beta   90.00
_cell.angle_gamma   90.00
#
_symmetry.space_group_name_H-M   'P 1'
#
loop_
_entity.id
_entity.type
_entity.pdbx_description
1 polymer ?
#
loop_
_entity_poly.entity_id
_entity_poly.type
_entity_poly.pdbx_seq_one_letter_code
_entity_poly.pdbx_strand_id
1 'polypeptide(L)' 'MKIRGLTEKLQIALDSGAKTILIPSENKIDFADIPSLILDKLEISFYSDPINAGFKAMELD' A
#
# COMPACT_ATOMS: atom_id res chain seq x y z
N MET A 1 11.23 1.23 -5.71
CA MET A 1 11.09 0.06 -6.60
C MET A 1 9.61 -0.24 -6.82
N LYS A 2 9.13 -0.19 -8.05
CA LYS A 2 7.75 -0.52 -8.42
C LYS A 2 7.39 -2.00 -8.13
N ILE A 3 6.23 -2.21 -7.52
CA ILE A 3 5.65 -3.54 -7.25
C ILE A 3 4.71 -3.95 -8.40
N ARG A 4 4.61 -5.25 -8.70
CA ARG A 4 3.65 -5.81 -9.67
C ARG A 4 2.50 -6.53 -8.96
N GLY A 5 1.35 -6.63 -9.62
CA GLY A 5 0.18 -7.35 -9.10
C GLY A 5 -0.42 -6.68 -7.86
N LEU A 6 -0.55 -5.35 -7.88
CA LEU A 6 -0.95 -4.59 -6.69
C LEU A 6 -2.36 -4.97 -6.20
N THR A 7 -3.32 -5.15 -7.11
CA THR A 7 -4.70 -5.53 -6.78
C THR A 7 -4.78 -6.84 -6.00
N GLU A 8 -4.10 -7.90 -6.47
CA GLU A 8 -4.09 -9.20 -5.80
C GLU A 8 -3.46 -9.12 -4.41
N LYS A 9 -2.36 -8.36 -4.26
CA LYS A 9 -1.69 -8.17 -2.97
C LYS A 9 -2.54 -7.38 -1.98
N LEU A 10 -3.24 -6.35 -2.44
CA LEU A 10 -4.15 -5.57 -1.60
C LEU A 10 -5.35 -6.40 -1.14
N GLN A 11 -5.88 -7.26 -2.02
CA GLN A 11 -6.96 -8.17 -1.64
C GLN A 11 -6.50 -9.14 -0.53
N ILE A 12 -5.33 -9.76 -0.67
CA ILE A 12 -4.77 -10.64 0.37
C ILE A 12 -4.55 -9.88 1.68
N ALA A 13 -4.06 -8.64 1.62
CA ALA A 13 -3.83 -7.82 2.81
C ALA A 13 -5.15 -7.50 3.52
N LEU A 14 -6.18 -7.13 2.76
CA LEU A 14 -7.52 -6.88 3.27
C LEU A 14 -8.12 -8.13 3.92
N ASP A 15 -8.02 -9.28 3.24
CA ASP A 15 -8.52 -10.57 3.75
C ASP A 15 -7.78 -11.00 5.02
N SER A 16 -6.51 -10.57 5.17
CA SER A 16 -5.70 -10.77 6.38
C SER A 16 -6.01 -9.77 7.50
N GLY A 17 -6.94 -8.84 7.29
CA GLY A 17 -7.34 -7.84 8.29
C GLY A 17 -6.36 -6.67 8.44
N ALA A 18 -5.48 -6.44 7.45
CA ALA A 18 -4.62 -5.27 7.46
C ALA A 18 -5.46 -3.98 7.38
N LYS A 19 -5.08 -2.97 8.17
CA LYS A 19 -5.74 -1.66 8.18
C LYS A 19 -4.95 -0.60 7.44
N THR A 20 -3.63 -0.62 7.60
CA THR A 20 -2.71 0.35 7.00
C THR A 20 -1.70 -0.36 6.11
N ILE A 21 -1.51 0.13 4.88
CA ILE A 21 -0.63 -0.46 3.87
C ILE A 21 0.39 0.57 3.40
N LEU A 22 1.67 0.18 3.40
CA LEU A 22 2.77 0.97 2.88
C LEU A 22 3.09 0.59 1.43
N ILE A 23 3.07 1.56 0.52
CA ILE A 23 3.23 1.33 -0.92
C ILE A 23 4.29 2.27 -1.50
N PRO A 24 5.18 1.79 -2.38
CA PRO A 24 6.11 2.65 -3.10
C PRO A 24 5.38 3.74 -3.88
N SER A 25 5.86 4.97 -3.84
CA SER A 25 5.29 6.09 -4.57
C SER A 25 5.25 5.87 -6.10
N GLU A 26 6.15 5.04 -6.64
CA GLU A 26 6.17 4.61 -8.05
C GLU A 26 4.90 3.86 -8.48
N ASN A 27 4.17 3.26 -7.53
CA ASN A 27 2.95 2.51 -7.79
C ASN A 27 1.69 3.37 -7.85
N LYS A 28 1.76 4.68 -7.59
CA LYS A 28 0.58 5.58 -7.66
C LYS A 28 -0.18 5.48 -8.98
N ILE A 29 0.53 5.27 -10.09
CA ILE A 29 -0.09 5.16 -11.42
C ILE A 29 -0.96 3.91 -11.56
N ASP A 30 -0.67 2.85 -10.80
CA ASP A 30 -1.39 1.57 -10.89
C ASP A 30 -2.71 1.60 -10.11
N PHE A 31 -2.98 2.65 -9.32
CA PHE A 31 -4.21 2.76 -8.53
C PHE A 31 -5.46 2.97 -9.39
N ALA A 32 -5.29 3.48 -10.60
CA ALA A 32 -6.40 3.65 -11.54
C ALA A 32 -7.07 2.31 -11.89
N ASP A 33 -6.32 1.19 -11.81
CA ASP A 33 -6.78 -0.14 -12.17
C ASP A 33 -7.29 -0.95 -10.96
N ILE A 34 -7.26 -0.36 -9.75
CA ILE A 34 -7.66 -1.03 -8.51
C ILE A 34 -9.13 -0.72 -8.21
N PRO A 35 -9.97 -1.74 -7.93
CA PRO A 35 -11.35 -1.51 -7.51
C PRO A 35 -11.44 -0.60 -6.27
N SER A 36 -12.29 0.43 -6.34
CA SER A 36 -12.46 1.40 -5.24
C SER A 36 -12.87 0.74 -3.92
N LEU A 37 -13.67 -0.33 -3.97
CA LEU A 37 -14.08 -1.10 -2.80
C LEU A 37 -12.90 -1.64 -1.97
N ILE A 38 -11.76 -1.94 -2.62
CA ILE A 38 -10.54 -2.37 -1.92
C ILE A 38 -9.85 -1.17 -1.28
N LEU A 39 -9.73 -0.07 -2.02
CA LEU A 39 -9.10 1.16 -1.56
C LEU A 39 -9.84 1.81 -0.38
N ASP A 40 -11.17 1.78 -0.39
CA ASP A 40 -12.02 2.38 0.65
C ASP A 40 -11.87 1.68 2.02
N LYS A 41 -11.36 0.45 2.04
CA LYS A 41 -11.18 -0.36 3.25
C LYS A 41 -9.78 -0.30 3.85
N LEU A 42 -8.83 0.31 3.15
CA LEU A 42 -7.43 0.33 3.53
C LEU A 42 -6.93 1.77 3.64
N GLU A 43 -6.20 2.05 4.71
CA GLU A 43 -5.42 3.28 4.82
C GLU A 43 -4.10 3.10 4.05
N ILE A 44 -3.95 3.85 2.96
CA ILE A 44 -2.78 3.77 2.10
C ILE A 44 -1.80 4.89 2.47
N SER A 45 -0.57 4.51 2.80
CA SER A 45 0.53 5.46 2.98
C SER A 45 1.66 5.18 1.98
N PHE A 46 2.15 6.23 1.35
CA PHE A 46 3.20 6.11 0.35
C PHE A 46 4.58 6.36 0.95
N TYR A 47 5.58 5.64 0.45
CA TYR A 47 7.00 5.89 0.73
C TYR A 47 7.79 5.99 -0.56
N SER A 48 8.82 6.83 -0.56
CA SER A 48 9.79 6.93 -1.66
C SER A 48 11.12 6.26 -1.33
N ASP A 49 11.41 6.07 -0.04
CA ASP A 49 12.67 5.53 0.46
C ASP A 49 12.39 4.38 1.46
N PRO A 50 13.13 3.26 1.39
CA PRO A 50 12.91 2.11 2.26
C PRO A 50 13.19 2.41 3.75
N ILE A 51 14.05 3.37 4.08
CA ILE A 51 14.29 3.78 5.46
C ILE A 51 13.02 4.45 6.00
N ASN A 52 12.44 5.39 5.26
CA ASN A 52 11.16 6.02 5.64
C ASN A 52 10.03 4.97 5.76
N ALA A 53 9.99 3.96 4.88
CA ALA A 53 9.04 2.86 5.02
C ALA A 53 9.18 2.14 6.38
N GLY A 54 10.42 1.91 6.84
CA GLY A 54 10.69 1.32 8.15
C GLY A 54 10.20 2.19 9.30
N PHE A 55 10.52 3.49 9.28
CA PHE A 55 10.05 4.44 10.31
C PHE A 55 8.51 4.51 10.38
N LYS A 56 7.85 4.63 9.23
CA LYS A 56 6.38 4.61 9.14
C LYS A 56 5.77 3.32 9.65
N ALA A 57 6.35 2.17 9.31
CA ALA A 57 5.86 0.86 9.76
C ALA A 57 5.95 0.68 11.28
N MET A 58 6.89 1.37 11.92
CA MET A 58 7.10 1.35 13.36
C MET A 58 6.38 2.49 14.09
N GLU A 59 5.60 3.32 13.38
CA GLU A 59 4.96 4.53 13.93
C GLU A 59 5.97 5.49 14.59
N LEU A 60 7.17 5.55 14.02
CA LEU A 60 8.27 6.42 14.48
C LEU A 60 8.44 7.68 13.62
N ASP A 61 7.52 7.90 12.68
CA ASP A 61 7.49 9.04 11.74
C ASP A 61 6.74 10.25 12.33
#